data_AF-A0AAV1JPY1-F1
#
_entry.id   AF-A0AAV1JPY1-F1
#
_cell.length_a   1.000
_cell.length_b   1.000
_cell.length_c   1.000
_cell.angle_alpha   90.00
_cell.angle_beta   90.00
_cell.angle_gamma   90.00
#
_symmetry.space_group_name_H-M   'P 1'
#
loop_
_entity.id
_entity.type
_entity.pdbx_description
1 polymer ?
#
loop_
_entity_poly.entity_id
_entity_poly.type
_entity_poly.pdbx_seq_one_letter_code
_entity_poly.pdbx_strand_id
1 'polypeptide(L)'
;MALRTVISSKIPMVVILGATGTGKTKLSLELAQKFETEIISADSMQIYKGLDIVTAKASPQERQLIPHHLLDILEPHQNFTVVDFRNRALKIIENLTDQGKIPIIVGGTNYYIESIVYKILVEDMDDTSALLWDKSRRKRDIDDDIIVEKTKKQALGKKSNDSQDESAEASGSGEKKEIDTSKEKIKEDVDNEKNFTNEEIHARLKAIDPKMAARLHPNNRRKVLR
;
A
#
# COMPACT_ATOMS: atom_id res chain seq x y z
N MET A 1 29.79 -20.39 8.87
CA MET A 1 30.30 -19.01 8.66
C MET A 1 30.52 -18.73 7.16
N ALA A 2 29.48 -18.43 6.37
CA ALA A 2 29.66 -18.25 4.91
C ALA A 2 28.75 -17.19 4.23
N LEU A 3 27.89 -16.48 4.98
CA LEU A 3 26.95 -15.49 4.42
C LEU A 3 27.40 -14.02 4.54
N ARG A 4 28.59 -13.74 5.11
CA ARG A 4 29.06 -12.37 5.37
C ARG A 4 29.69 -11.61 4.17
N THR A 5 29.80 -12.24 3.00
CA THR A 5 30.63 -11.72 1.89
C THR A 5 29.87 -10.87 0.85
N VAL A 6 28.56 -10.66 1.01
CA VAL A 6 27.81 -9.68 0.19
C VAL A 6 27.27 -8.59 1.11
N ILE A 7 28.06 -7.53 1.27
CA ILE A 7 27.66 -6.31 1.99
C ILE A 7 26.67 -5.53 1.10
N SER A 8 25.44 -6.03 1.05
CA SER A 8 24.27 -5.24 0.71
C SER A 8 23.99 -4.28 1.87
N SER A 9 23.76 -2.99 1.60
CA SER A 9 23.33 -2.01 2.60
C SER A 9 21.88 -2.22 3.08
N LYS A 10 21.27 -3.36 2.73
CA LYS A 10 19.91 -3.75 3.06
C LYS A 10 19.89 -5.19 3.57
N ILE A 11 19.20 -5.40 4.68
CA ILE A 11 18.97 -6.71 5.31
C ILE A 11 18.21 -7.62 4.33
N PRO A 12 18.67 -8.85 4.07
CA PRO A 12 17.93 -9.81 3.26
C PRO A 12 16.74 -10.37 4.07
N MET A 13 15.54 -10.31 3.50
CA MET A 13 14.31 -10.84 4.11
C MET A 13 13.44 -11.49 3.02
N VAL A 14 12.66 -12.50 3.40
CA VAL A 14 11.69 -13.15 2.50
C VAL A 14 10.29 -12.74 2.92
N VAL A 15 9.44 -12.36 1.96
CA VAL A 15 8.03 -11.98 2.21
C VAL A 15 7.11 -12.90 1.42
N ILE A 16 6.16 -13.53 2.11
CA ILE A 16 5.14 -14.41 1.55
C ILE A 16 3.77 -13.76 1.77
N LEU A 17 3.31 -12.97 0.78
CA LEU A 17 1.96 -12.41 0.76
C LEU A 17 0.98 -13.28 -0.04
N GLY A 18 -0.31 -13.10 0.22
CA GLY A 18 -1.40 -13.70 -0.54
C GLY A 18 -2.70 -13.72 0.26
N ALA A 19 -3.81 -14.08 -0.40
CA ALA A 19 -5.10 -14.24 0.26
C ALA A 19 -5.10 -15.38 1.30
N THR A 20 -6.09 -15.40 2.19
CA THR A 20 -6.30 -16.54 3.11
C THR A 20 -6.65 -17.79 2.31
N GLY A 21 -6.15 -18.96 2.73
CA GLY A 21 -6.35 -20.24 2.02
C GLY A 21 -5.38 -20.53 0.87
N THR A 22 -4.52 -19.60 0.43
CA THR A 22 -3.56 -19.84 -0.69
C THR A 22 -2.31 -20.65 -0.31
N GLY A 23 -2.34 -21.41 0.79
CA GLY A 23 -1.23 -22.28 1.21
C GLY A 23 0.02 -21.58 1.79
N LYS A 24 -0.04 -20.27 2.10
CA LYS A 24 1.09 -19.48 2.62
C LYS A 24 1.81 -20.16 3.79
N THR A 25 1.06 -20.64 4.79
CA THR A 25 1.57 -21.28 6.00
C THR A 25 2.43 -22.50 5.67
N LYS A 26 1.94 -23.38 4.79
CA LYS A 26 2.68 -24.57 4.33
C LYS A 26 4.00 -24.18 3.65
N LEU A 27 3.94 -23.24 2.71
CA LEU A 27 5.14 -22.75 2.01
C LEU A 27 6.15 -22.12 2.98
N SER A 28 5.69 -21.35 3.97
CA SER A 28 6.59 -20.75 4.96
C SER A 28 7.26 -21.78 5.86
N LEU A 29 6.56 -22.86 6.24
CA LEU A 29 7.14 -23.93 7.05
C LEU A 29 8.21 -24.71 6.28
N GLU A 30 7.93 -25.08 5.03
CA GLU A 30 8.91 -25.76 4.15
C GLU A 30 10.17 -24.92 3.93
N LEU A 31 10.02 -23.61 3.72
CA LEU A 31 11.14 -22.69 3.55
C LEU A 31 11.92 -22.49 4.86
N ALA A 32 11.23 -22.28 5.99
CA ALA A 32 11.88 -22.03 7.26
C ALA A 32 12.67 -23.24 7.78
N GLN A 33 12.18 -24.47 7.57
CA GLN A 33 12.95 -25.70 7.82
C GLN A 33 14.20 -25.76 6.95
N LYS A 34 14.06 -25.50 5.64
CA LYS A 34 15.16 -25.60 4.67
C LYS A 34 16.26 -24.56 4.87
N PHE A 35 15.92 -23.39 5.41
CA PHE A 35 16.85 -22.29 5.68
C PHE A 35 17.21 -22.13 7.18
N GLU A 36 16.81 -23.08 8.04
CA GLU A 36 17.07 -23.07 9.49
C GLU A 36 16.73 -21.72 10.16
N THR A 37 15.59 -21.15 9.77
CA THR A 37 15.18 -19.78 10.10
C THR A 37 13.78 -19.73 10.73
N GLU A 38 13.35 -18.53 11.09
CA GLU A 38 12.17 -18.27 11.90
C GLU A 38 11.16 -17.41 11.15
N ILE A 39 9.89 -17.56 11.51
CA ILE A 39 8.75 -16.94 10.83
C ILE A 39 8.24 -15.75 11.64
N ILE A 40 7.92 -14.64 10.97
CA ILE A 40 7.25 -13.47 11.58
C ILE A 40 5.86 -13.37 10.96
N SER A 41 4.81 -13.49 11.79
CA SER A 41 3.44 -13.32 11.31
C SER A 41 3.13 -11.85 11.05
N ALA A 42 2.69 -11.54 9.84
CA ALA A 42 2.19 -10.24 9.39
C ALA A 42 0.68 -10.32 9.08
N ASP A 43 -0.06 -10.97 9.97
CA ASP A 43 -1.53 -11.01 9.96
C ASP A 43 -2.07 -10.33 11.23
N SER A 44 -2.84 -9.26 11.02
CA SER A 44 -3.38 -8.42 12.11
C SER A 44 -4.33 -9.16 13.07
N MET A 45 -4.90 -10.30 12.66
CA MET A 45 -5.85 -11.06 13.50
C MET A 45 -5.17 -12.24 14.21
N GLN A 46 -4.12 -12.84 13.62
CA GLN A 46 -3.40 -13.96 14.24
C GLN A 46 -2.55 -13.57 15.47
N ILE A 47 -2.39 -12.27 15.70
CA ILE A 47 -1.74 -11.67 16.87
C ILE A 47 -2.50 -11.94 18.18
N TYR A 48 -3.82 -12.13 18.13
CA TYR A 48 -4.68 -12.31 19.30
C TYR A 48 -4.85 -13.77 19.72
N LYS A 49 -4.66 -14.04 21.02
CA LYS A 49 -4.79 -15.38 21.62
C LYS A 49 -6.20 -15.96 21.50
N GLY A 50 -6.27 -17.29 21.42
CA GLY A 50 -7.53 -18.06 21.48
C GLY A 50 -8.41 -18.03 20.23
N LEU A 51 -8.16 -17.12 19.28
CA LEU A 51 -8.96 -16.98 18.04
C LEU A 51 -8.50 -17.91 16.89
N ASP A 52 -7.92 -19.06 17.22
CA ASP A 52 -7.12 -19.89 16.30
C ASP A 52 -7.89 -20.39 15.08
N ILE A 53 -9.12 -20.87 15.27
CA ILE A 53 -9.98 -21.38 14.18
C ILE A 53 -10.43 -20.23 13.26
N VAL A 54 -10.92 -19.14 13.84
CA VAL A 54 -11.48 -18.00 13.11
C VAL A 54 -10.41 -17.26 12.29
N THR A 55 -9.18 -17.25 12.78
CA THR A 55 -8.05 -16.55 12.14
C THR A 55 -7.13 -17.48 11.33
N ALA A 56 -7.52 -18.76 11.17
CA ALA A 56 -6.81 -19.77 10.38
C ALA A 56 -5.30 -19.86 10.71
N LYS A 57 -4.95 -19.83 12.00
CA LYS A 57 -3.56 -19.98 12.45
C LYS A 57 -3.02 -21.37 12.10
N ALA A 58 -1.70 -21.47 11.96
CA ALA A 58 -1.00 -22.76 11.93
C ALA A 58 -1.40 -23.63 13.13
N SER A 59 -1.48 -24.94 12.97
CA SER A 59 -1.77 -25.87 14.07
C SER A 59 -0.68 -25.81 15.17
N PRO A 60 -0.97 -26.20 16.42
CA PRO A 60 0.04 -26.25 17.48
C PRO A 60 1.25 -27.13 17.12
N GLN A 61 1.01 -28.19 16.34
CA GLN A 61 2.05 -29.10 15.84
C GLN A 61 2.98 -28.39 14.86
N GLU A 62 2.43 -27.64 13.89
CA GLU A 62 3.23 -26.82 12.96
C GLU A 62 4.01 -25.70 13.68
N ARG A 63 3.42 -25.06 14.68
CA ARG A 63 4.08 -24.03 15.51
C ARG A 63 5.24 -24.59 16.36
N GLN A 64 5.21 -25.88 16.71
CA GLN A 64 6.31 -26.53 17.45
C GLN A 64 7.52 -26.84 16.58
N LEU A 65 7.34 -26.98 15.26
CA LEU A 65 8.44 -27.29 14.33
C LEU A 65 9.34 -26.07 14.09
N ILE A 66 8.79 -24.86 14.11
CA ILE A 66 9.48 -23.62 13.74
C ILE A 66 9.01 -22.47 14.64
N PRO A 67 9.90 -21.67 15.23
CA PRO A 67 9.51 -20.46 15.97
C PRO A 67 8.71 -19.48 15.11
N HIS A 68 7.52 -19.11 15.61
CA HIS A 68 6.67 -18.07 15.03
C HIS A 68 6.63 -16.86 15.95
N HIS A 69 7.03 -15.70 15.43
CA HIS A 69 6.96 -14.41 16.10
C HIS A 69 5.67 -13.66 15.74
N LEU A 70 5.24 -12.76 16.64
CA LEU A 70 4.05 -11.92 16.48
C LEU A 70 2.75 -12.73 16.26
N LEU A 71 2.66 -13.91 16.87
CA LEU A 71 1.49 -14.77 16.90
C LEU A 71 1.16 -15.06 18.38
N ASP A 72 -0.11 -15.01 18.77
CA ASP A 72 -0.56 -15.20 20.16
C ASP A 72 0.08 -14.26 21.21
N ILE A 73 0.45 -13.04 20.81
CA ILE A 73 1.15 -12.07 21.67
C ILE A 73 0.23 -11.15 22.48
N LEU A 74 -1.06 -11.05 22.15
CA LEU A 74 -2.02 -10.14 22.81
C LEU A 74 -3.35 -10.83 23.17
N GLU A 75 -4.02 -10.32 24.19
CA GLU A 75 -5.40 -10.66 24.49
C GLU A 75 -6.37 -9.93 23.54
N PRO A 76 -7.54 -10.50 23.18
CA PRO A 76 -8.47 -9.92 22.20
C PRO A 76 -9.02 -8.52 22.53
N HIS A 77 -8.89 -8.05 23.77
CA HIS A 77 -9.33 -6.72 24.22
C HIS A 77 -8.22 -5.65 24.14
N GLN A 78 -7.01 -6.00 23.69
CA GLN A 78 -5.90 -5.07 23.56
C GLN A 78 -5.85 -4.49 22.14
N ASN A 79 -5.50 -3.21 22.02
CA ASN A 79 -5.31 -2.60 20.71
C ASN A 79 -3.91 -2.92 20.16
N PHE A 80 -3.80 -3.06 18.83
CA PHE A 80 -2.51 -3.23 18.15
C PHE A 80 -2.48 -2.43 16.84
N THR A 81 -1.46 -1.59 16.70
CA THR A 81 -1.31 -0.69 15.55
C THR A 81 -0.26 -1.17 14.56
N VAL A 82 -0.23 -0.56 13.36
CA VAL A 82 0.87 -0.75 12.40
C VAL A 82 2.23 -0.32 12.97
N VAL A 83 2.24 0.66 13.88
CA VAL A 83 3.48 1.16 14.51
C VAL A 83 4.01 0.11 15.49
N ASP A 84 3.12 -0.50 16.28
CA ASP A 84 3.47 -1.62 17.17
C ASP A 84 4.00 -2.82 16.38
N PHE A 85 3.35 -3.15 15.26
CA PHE A 85 3.83 -4.19 14.35
C PHE A 85 5.25 -3.86 13.86
N ARG A 86 5.42 -2.70 13.22
CA ARG A 86 6.70 -2.26 12.62
C ARG A 86 7.83 -2.30 13.64
N ASN A 87 7.65 -1.68 14.80
CA ASN A 87 8.69 -1.54 15.81
C ASN A 87 9.08 -2.91 16.42
N ARG A 88 8.12 -3.82 16.64
CA ARG A 88 8.42 -5.17 17.11
C ARG A 88 9.05 -6.04 16.02
N ALA A 89 8.52 -6.00 14.80
CA ALA A 89 9.00 -6.77 13.66
C ALA A 89 10.44 -6.40 13.28
N LEU A 90 10.78 -5.11 13.23
CA LEU A 90 12.15 -4.65 12.95
C LEU A 90 13.16 -5.18 13.98
N LYS A 91 12.83 -5.12 15.28
CA LYS A 91 13.67 -5.67 16.34
C LYS A 91 13.88 -7.20 16.21
N ILE A 92 12.85 -7.94 15.78
CA ILE A 92 12.97 -9.38 15.51
C ILE A 92 13.85 -9.62 14.27
N ILE A 93 13.65 -8.85 13.19
CA ILE A 93 14.45 -8.90 11.96
C ILE A 93 15.94 -8.67 12.26
N GLU A 94 16.26 -7.66 13.06
CA GLU A 94 17.64 -7.36 13.51
C GLU A 94 18.22 -8.55 14.30
N ASN A 95 17.53 -9.00 15.35
CA ASN A 95 17.97 -10.15 16.17
C ASN A 95 18.23 -11.43 15.35
N LEU A 96 17.39 -11.72 14.34
CA LEU A 96 17.55 -12.87 13.46
C LEU A 96 18.73 -12.67 12.49
N THR A 97 18.89 -11.46 11.96
CA THR A 97 20.01 -11.11 11.07
C THR A 97 21.36 -11.20 11.79
N ASP A 98 21.43 -10.76 13.05
CA ASP A 98 22.64 -10.88 13.89
C ASP A 98 23.00 -12.34 14.19
N GLN A 99 22.01 -13.22 14.30
CA GLN A 99 22.20 -14.68 14.37
C GLN A 99 22.58 -15.30 13.01
N GLY A 100 22.59 -14.54 11.93
CA GLY A 100 22.86 -15.01 10.57
C GLY A 100 21.69 -15.72 9.88
N LYS A 101 20.47 -15.60 10.43
CA LYS A 101 19.23 -16.15 9.87
C LYS A 101 18.57 -15.14 8.93
N ILE A 102 17.86 -15.64 7.91
CA ILE A 102 17.10 -14.81 6.95
C ILE A 102 15.62 -14.81 7.40
N PRO A 103 15.08 -13.70 7.94
CA PRO A 103 13.71 -13.67 8.45
C PRO A 103 12.68 -13.89 7.32
N ILE A 104 11.67 -14.73 7.60
CA ILE A 104 10.56 -15.00 6.70
C ILE A 104 9.29 -14.35 7.26
N ILE A 105 8.77 -13.35 6.57
CA ILE A 105 7.55 -12.63 6.92
C ILE A 105 6.38 -13.24 6.15
N VAL A 106 5.31 -13.61 6.85
CA VAL A 106 4.19 -14.37 6.29
C VAL A 106 2.89 -13.72 6.71
N GLY A 107 2.01 -13.37 5.77
CA GLY A 107 0.76 -12.70 6.16
C GLY A 107 -0.18 -12.33 5.01
N GLY A 108 -1.29 -11.71 5.39
CA GLY A 108 -2.26 -11.08 4.48
C GLY A 108 -2.40 -9.58 4.68
N THR A 109 -1.89 -9.00 5.79
CA THR A 109 -2.05 -7.58 6.09
C THR A 109 -0.98 -6.78 5.35
N ASN A 110 -1.24 -6.43 4.09
CA ASN A 110 -0.30 -5.68 3.24
C ASN A 110 0.28 -4.45 3.95
N TYR A 111 -0.54 -3.67 4.66
CA TYR A 111 -0.10 -2.46 5.36
C TYR A 111 0.98 -2.73 6.43
N TYR A 112 0.99 -3.91 7.06
CA TYR A 112 2.04 -4.32 7.99
C TYR A 112 3.34 -4.63 7.24
N ILE A 113 3.25 -5.38 6.14
CA ILE A 113 4.39 -5.70 5.27
C ILE A 113 5.00 -4.42 4.68
N GLU A 114 4.17 -3.50 4.21
CA GLU A 114 4.58 -2.24 3.62
C GLU A 114 5.27 -1.33 4.65
N SER A 115 4.84 -1.32 5.92
CA SER A 115 5.46 -0.53 6.99
C SER A 115 6.91 -0.94 7.34
N ILE A 116 7.29 -2.20 7.08
CA ILE A 116 8.66 -2.70 7.27
C ILE A 116 9.50 -2.64 5.98
N VAL A 117 8.87 -2.65 4.81
CA VAL A 117 9.56 -2.57 3.50
C VAL A 117 9.84 -1.13 3.07
N TYR A 118 8.94 -0.19 3.37
CA TYR A 118 9.03 1.20 2.91
C TYR A 118 9.12 2.19 4.08
N LYS A 119 10.22 2.95 4.11
CA LYS A 119 10.48 4.02 5.12
C LYS A 119 9.52 5.22 5.08
N ILE A 120 8.55 5.24 4.16
CA ILE A 120 7.71 6.42 3.86
C ILE A 120 6.32 6.32 4.50
N LEU A 121 5.85 5.11 4.83
CA LEU A 121 4.43 4.89 5.17
C LEU A 121 4.08 5.05 6.65
N VAL A 122 5.09 5.02 7.51
CA VAL A 122 4.95 5.26 8.95
C VAL A 122 6.08 6.19 9.35
N GLU A 123 5.74 7.46 9.60
CA GLU A 123 6.66 8.46 10.15
C GLU A 123 7.10 8.02 11.56
N ASP A 124 8.37 8.24 11.89
CA ASP A 124 8.86 8.06 13.26
C ASP A 124 8.35 9.23 14.11
N MET A 125 7.43 8.95 15.04
CA MET A 125 6.72 9.96 15.84
C MET A 125 7.59 10.73 16.86
N ASP A 126 8.91 10.59 16.78
CA ASP A 126 9.87 11.38 17.56
C ASP A 126 9.99 12.82 17.03
N ASP A 127 9.65 13.08 15.75
CA ASP A 127 9.67 14.41 15.15
C ASP A 127 8.25 14.98 14.96
N THR A 128 7.74 15.60 16.02
CA THR A 128 6.43 16.29 16.02
C THR A 128 6.37 17.49 15.06
N SER A 129 7.49 17.93 14.47
CA SER A 129 7.52 19.00 13.48
C SER A 129 7.15 18.53 12.06
N ALA A 130 7.24 17.23 11.79
CA ALA A 130 7.10 16.64 10.46
C ALA A 130 5.68 16.14 10.13
N LEU A 131 4.70 16.34 11.02
CA LEU A 131 3.31 15.88 10.87
C LEU A 131 2.59 16.50 9.65
N LEU A 132 2.79 15.89 8.48
CA LEU A 132 2.11 16.25 7.22
C LEU A 132 0.58 16.12 7.32
N TRP A 133 0.09 15.30 8.27
CA TRP A 133 -1.34 15.12 8.50
C TRP A 133 -2.06 16.37 9.04
N ASP A 134 -1.38 17.26 9.77
CA ASP A 134 -2.00 18.46 10.39
C ASP A 134 -2.40 19.51 9.33
N LYS A 135 -1.66 19.58 8.22
CA LYS A 135 -2.04 20.40 7.06
C LYS A 135 -3.17 19.78 6.24
N SER A 136 -3.42 18.48 6.40
CA SER A 136 -4.62 17.81 5.89
C SER A 136 -5.66 17.63 7.01
N ARG A 137 -6.17 18.74 7.57
CA ARG A 137 -7.48 18.73 8.25
C ARG A 137 -8.44 17.96 7.35
N ARG A 138 -8.92 16.80 7.81
CA ARG A 138 -9.86 16.00 7.04
C ARG A 138 -11.08 16.88 6.81
N LYS A 139 -11.37 17.21 5.54
CA LYS A 139 -12.51 18.04 5.12
C LYS A 139 -13.88 17.33 5.30
N ARG A 140 -13.94 16.40 6.25
CA ARG A 140 -15.04 15.51 6.63
C ARG A 140 -15.31 15.53 8.14
N ASP A 141 -14.42 16.11 8.96
CA ASP A 141 -14.48 16.02 10.42
C ASP A 141 -14.66 17.41 11.08
N ILE A 142 -15.12 18.41 10.30
CA ILE A 142 -15.49 19.77 10.74
C ILE A 142 -16.77 20.17 10.00
N ASP A 143 -17.74 20.75 10.74
CA ASP A 143 -19.04 21.32 10.31
C ASP A 143 -20.31 20.42 10.29
N ASP A 144 -20.44 19.47 11.22
CA ASP A 144 -21.80 18.98 11.60
C ASP A 144 -22.54 19.99 12.52
N ASP A 145 -21.82 20.72 13.39
CA ASP A 145 -22.42 21.68 14.34
C ASP A 145 -22.85 23.03 13.72
N ILE A 146 -22.40 23.36 12.50
CA ILE A 146 -22.73 24.65 11.85
C ILE A 146 -24.05 24.60 11.05
N ILE A 147 -24.53 23.40 10.69
CA ILE A 147 -25.70 23.24 9.80
C ILE A 147 -27.04 23.46 10.54
N VAL A 148 -27.08 23.23 11.85
CA VAL A 148 -28.31 23.33 12.67
C VAL A 148 -28.76 24.79 12.87
N GLU A 149 -27.85 25.76 12.94
CA GLU A 149 -28.23 27.18 13.10
C GLU A 149 -28.64 27.86 11.78
N LYS A 150 -28.00 27.53 10.66
CA LYS A 150 -28.29 28.17 9.36
C LYS A 150 -29.66 27.78 8.81
N THR A 151 -30.07 26.52 8.99
CA THR A 151 -31.37 26.01 8.52
C THR A 151 -32.56 26.67 9.20
N LYS A 152 -32.45 27.09 10.47
CA LYS A 152 -33.51 27.85 11.16
C LYS A 152 -33.71 29.29 10.67
N LYS A 153 -32.68 29.92 10.06
CA LYS A 153 -32.77 31.33 9.60
C LYS A 153 -33.25 31.51 8.17
N GLN A 154 -33.14 30.49 7.30
CA GLN A 154 -33.55 30.61 5.89
C GLN A 154 -35.02 30.22 5.61
N ALA A 155 -35.73 29.63 6.57
CA ALA A 155 -37.14 29.23 6.39
C ALA A 155 -38.16 30.39 6.37
N LEU A 156 -37.74 31.64 6.65
CA LEU A 156 -38.59 32.84 6.56
C LEU A 156 -37.97 33.89 5.61
N GLY A 157 -38.14 33.74 4.29
CA GLY A 157 -37.63 34.72 3.32
C GLY A 157 -38.02 34.48 1.85
N LYS A 158 -39.21 34.95 1.45
CA LYS A 158 -39.71 35.31 0.10
C LYS A 158 -38.66 35.29 -1.05
N LYS A 159 -38.84 34.52 -2.14
CA LYS A 159 -39.75 34.69 -3.33
C LYS A 159 -39.17 35.59 -4.46
N SER A 160 -39.35 35.15 -5.72
CA SER A 160 -39.25 35.89 -7.02
C SER A 160 -37.88 36.53 -7.36
N ASN A 161 -37.42 36.81 -8.60
CA ASN A 161 -37.74 36.54 -10.02
C ASN A 161 -36.47 36.95 -10.86
N ASP A 162 -36.25 36.69 -12.16
CA ASP A 162 -36.71 35.68 -13.14
C ASP A 162 -36.00 35.88 -14.53
N SER A 163 -35.98 34.84 -15.38
CA SER A 163 -35.75 34.77 -16.86
C SER A 163 -34.53 35.41 -17.60
N GLN A 164 -34.35 34.92 -18.85
CA GLN A 164 -33.48 35.36 -19.99
C GLN A 164 -32.03 34.80 -20.01
N ASP A 165 -31.60 33.99 -21.00
CA ASP A 165 -31.50 34.16 -22.48
C ASP A 165 -30.37 35.16 -22.86
N GLU A 166 -29.53 34.99 -23.90
CA GLU A 166 -29.57 34.10 -25.07
C GLU A 166 -28.13 33.82 -25.62
N SER A 167 -28.04 33.12 -26.77
CA SER A 167 -26.84 32.60 -27.46
C SER A 167 -25.93 33.62 -28.17
N ALA A 168 -24.67 33.23 -28.47
CA ALA A 168 -23.97 33.63 -29.70
C ALA A 168 -22.81 32.66 -30.05
N GLU A 169 -22.77 32.18 -31.31
CA GLU A 169 -21.65 31.41 -31.87
C GLU A 169 -20.58 32.35 -32.47
N ALA A 170 -19.31 31.92 -32.47
CA ALA A 170 -18.30 32.41 -33.41
C ALA A 170 -17.21 31.36 -33.67
N SER A 171 -17.03 30.98 -34.92
CA SER A 171 -16.03 30.02 -35.37
C SER A 171 -14.66 30.68 -35.58
N GLY A 172 -13.58 29.97 -35.22
CA GLY A 172 -12.21 30.44 -35.40
C GLY A 172 -11.24 29.27 -35.50
N SER A 173 -10.63 29.08 -36.67
CA SER A 173 -9.72 27.97 -36.96
C SER A 173 -8.36 28.13 -36.28
N GLY A 174 -7.86 27.05 -35.66
CA GLY A 174 -6.51 27.02 -35.10
C GLY A 174 -6.10 25.61 -34.68
N GLU A 175 -5.20 24.98 -35.44
CA GLU A 175 -4.63 23.68 -35.05
C GLU A 175 -3.73 23.82 -33.81
N LYS A 176 -4.26 23.40 -32.65
CA LYS A 176 -3.47 22.87 -31.54
C LYS A 176 -4.17 21.63 -31.01
N LYS A 177 -3.51 20.47 -31.08
CA LYS A 177 -3.96 19.27 -30.35
C LYS A 177 -3.70 19.51 -28.86
N GLU A 178 -4.68 20.08 -28.17
CA GLU A 178 -4.72 20.07 -26.72
C GLU A 178 -4.80 18.62 -26.24
N ILE A 179 -3.83 18.21 -25.44
CA ILE A 179 -3.83 16.89 -24.80
C ILE A 179 -4.73 17.02 -23.56
N ASP A 180 -6.02 16.85 -23.78
CA ASP A 180 -7.06 16.79 -22.75
C ASP A 180 -6.79 15.62 -21.79
N THR A 181 -6.38 15.95 -20.56
CA THR A 181 -5.99 15.02 -19.49
C THR A 181 -7.20 14.54 -18.66
N SER A 182 -8.27 14.13 -19.33
CA SER A 182 -9.45 13.53 -18.69
C SER A 182 -9.23 12.04 -18.41
N LYS A 183 -9.64 11.57 -17.22
CA LYS A 183 -9.42 10.18 -16.74
C LYS A 183 -10.10 9.11 -17.61
N GLU A 184 -11.05 9.51 -18.45
CA GLU A 184 -11.85 8.62 -19.28
C GLU A 184 -11.06 8.17 -20.52
N LYS A 185 -10.32 9.07 -21.17
CA LYS A 185 -9.40 8.71 -22.28
C LYS A 185 -8.28 7.77 -21.86
N ILE A 186 -7.78 7.88 -20.62
CA ILE A 186 -6.77 6.95 -20.08
C ILE A 186 -7.30 5.52 -20.04
N LYS A 187 -8.61 5.32 -19.83
CA LYS A 187 -9.25 4.00 -19.92
C LYS A 187 -9.36 3.51 -21.37
N GLU A 188 -9.82 4.35 -22.28
CA GLU A 188 -9.95 4.01 -23.71
C GLU A 188 -8.59 3.73 -24.39
N ASP A 189 -7.51 4.39 -23.97
CA ASP A 189 -6.15 4.10 -24.41
C ASP A 189 -5.61 2.76 -23.88
N VAL A 190 -6.01 2.35 -22.66
CA VAL A 190 -5.65 1.05 -22.07
C VAL A 190 -6.38 -0.10 -22.74
N ASP A 191 -7.68 0.05 -23.04
CA ASP A 191 -8.42 -1.01 -23.76
C ASP A 191 -7.97 -1.15 -25.23
N ASN A 192 -7.27 -0.15 -25.79
CA ASN A 192 -6.57 -0.21 -27.07
C ASN A 192 -5.14 -0.79 -27.01
N GLU A 193 -4.77 -1.46 -25.91
CA GLU A 193 -3.44 -2.05 -25.61
C GLU A 193 -2.80 -2.90 -26.72
N LYS A 194 -3.58 -3.44 -27.67
CA LYS A 194 -3.09 -4.28 -28.78
C LYS A 194 -2.67 -3.49 -30.02
N ASN A 195 -3.12 -2.25 -30.17
CA ASN A 195 -3.03 -1.51 -31.44
C ASN A 195 -1.74 -0.68 -31.59
N PHE A 196 -1.03 -0.40 -30.48
CA PHE A 196 0.21 0.39 -30.49
C PHE A 196 1.47 -0.47 -30.56
N THR A 197 2.45 -0.05 -31.34
CA THR A 197 3.79 -0.63 -31.41
C THR A 197 4.59 -0.39 -30.13
N ASN A 198 5.65 -1.17 -29.91
CA ASN A 198 6.51 -1.01 -28.72
C ASN A 198 7.18 0.38 -28.66
N GLU A 199 7.47 0.98 -29.81
CA GLU A 199 8.13 2.27 -29.93
C GLU A 199 7.17 3.43 -29.61
N GLU A 200 5.91 3.35 -30.06
CA GLU A 200 4.88 4.35 -29.73
C GLU A 200 4.56 4.37 -28.24
N ILE A 201 4.47 3.20 -27.59
CA ILE A 201 4.22 3.10 -26.14
C ILE A 201 5.42 3.66 -25.36
N HIS A 202 6.66 3.38 -25.81
CA HIS A 202 7.86 3.96 -25.20
C HIS A 202 7.95 5.48 -25.41
N ALA A 203 7.56 5.98 -26.58
CA ALA A 203 7.49 7.41 -26.87
C ALA A 203 6.43 8.12 -25.99
N ARG A 204 5.25 7.52 -25.78
CA ARG A 204 4.25 8.01 -24.83
C ARG A 204 4.80 8.06 -23.40
N LEU A 205 5.46 6.98 -22.93
CA LEU A 205 6.10 6.98 -21.61
C LEU A 205 7.17 8.08 -21.49
N LYS A 206 7.99 8.27 -22.53
CA LYS A 206 9.06 9.29 -22.57
C LYS A 206 8.52 10.73 -22.53
N ALA A 207 7.32 10.96 -23.05
CA ALA A 207 6.66 12.27 -22.99
C ALA A 207 6.14 12.62 -21.58
N ILE A 208 5.78 11.62 -20.77
CA ILE A 208 5.25 11.80 -19.41
C ILE A 208 6.37 11.71 -18.36
N ASP A 209 7.18 10.65 -18.40
CA ASP A 209 8.34 10.44 -17.52
C ASP A 209 9.58 10.02 -18.33
N PRO A 210 10.41 10.98 -18.77
CA PRO A 210 11.64 10.69 -19.49
C PRO A 210 12.69 9.96 -18.63
N LYS A 211 12.63 10.04 -17.29
CA LYS A 211 13.58 9.35 -16.39
C LYS A 211 13.26 7.86 -16.29
N MET A 212 11.98 7.49 -16.23
CA MET A 212 11.56 6.09 -16.27
C MET A 212 11.71 5.48 -17.66
N ALA A 213 11.36 6.22 -18.72
CA ALA A 213 11.57 5.76 -20.10
C ALA A 213 13.05 5.43 -20.39
N ALA A 214 14.00 6.24 -19.91
CA ALA A 214 15.43 5.99 -20.07
C ALA A 214 15.95 4.71 -19.38
N ARG A 215 15.21 4.18 -18.38
CA ARG A 215 15.56 2.94 -17.66
C ARG A 215 14.95 1.67 -18.28
N LEU A 216 14.01 1.82 -19.20
CA LEU A 216 13.26 0.71 -19.79
C LEU A 216 13.56 0.59 -21.28
N HIS A 217 13.97 -0.59 -21.71
CA HIS A 217 14.13 -0.88 -23.13
C HIS A 217 12.75 -0.95 -23.83
N PRO A 218 12.54 -0.36 -25.02
CA PRO A 218 11.24 -0.32 -25.69
C PRO A 218 10.55 -1.69 -25.84
N ASN A 219 11.31 -2.74 -26.19
CA ASN A 219 10.77 -4.10 -26.29
C ASN A 219 10.32 -4.74 -24.97
N ASN A 220 10.54 -4.10 -23.81
CA ASN A 220 10.04 -4.58 -22.53
C ASN A 220 8.59 -4.12 -22.29
N ARG A 221 7.70 -4.39 -23.26
CA ARG A 221 6.32 -3.89 -23.34
C ARG A 221 5.57 -3.98 -22.00
N ARG A 222 5.67 -5.13 -21.31
CA ARG A 222 5.02 -5.36 -19.99
C ARG A 222 5.50 -4.41 -18.88
N LYS A 223 6.76 -3.94 -18.91
CA LYS A 223 7.28 -2.94 -17.95
C LYS A 223 7.04 -1.50 -18.38
N VAL A 224 6.84 -1.25 -19.68
CA VAL A 224 6.55 0.10 -20.20
C VAL A 224 5.05 0.42 -20.03
N LEU A 225 4.18 -0.60 -20.07
CA LEU A 225 2.73 -0.49 -19.79
C LEU A 225 2.37 -0.41 -18.29
N ARG A 226 3.26 -0.84 -17.39
CA ARG A 226 3.03 -0.91 -15.94
C ARG A 226 3.63 0.27 -15.20
#